data_AF-A0A1I3MKX1-F1
#
_entry.id   AF-A0A1I3MKX1-F1
#
_cell.length_a   1.000
_cell.length_b   1.000
_cell.length_c   1.000
_cell.angle_alpha   90.00
_cell.angle_beta   90.00
_cell.angle_gamma   90.00
#
_symmetry.space_group_name_H-M   'P 1'
#
loop_
_entity.id
_entity.type
_entity.pdbx_description
1 polymer ?
#
loop_
_entity_poly.entity_id
_entity_poly.type
_entity_poly.pdbx_seq_one_letter_code
_entity_poly.pdbx_strand_id
1 'polypeptide(L)'
;MSERDQALTTLRRRGVLDALVWAQRSAYGQVRQDYNPEGGHKQSWIGFSGHTYLIDRLDRVFQCGDYAAPRGEGPIGRDVLAAGITDEDFRTMPHLPAGTVVRHDFNGSPGWSADGWRWLLTSYRFGEVHRIRWPEHRKTKQLVARQPHDDGGLFPLTTLTTVPVQPTLILAHAMDPETVESELFLGRSRWNPDGGDAWVWCEDLLAQPPARTTWSEPHLPIAAADPTVPDADVALRRAVGGPRAIGDA
;
A
#
# COMPACT_ATOMS: atom_id res chain seq x y z
N MET A 1 -16.29 -21.34 -5.52
CA MET A 1 -15.75 -20.13 -4.86
C MET A 1 -15.58 -19.09 -5.94
N SER A 2 -16.14 -17.89 -5.77
CA SER A 2 -16.09 -16.86 -6.83
C SER A 2 -14.67 -16.27 -6.96
N GLU A 3 -14.38 -15.61 -8.10
CA GLU A 3 -13.13 -14.85 -8.29
C GLU A 3 -12.94 -13.83 -7.15
N ARG A 4 -14.02 -13.11 -6.79
CA ARG A 4 -14.06 -12.16 -5.67
C ARG A 4 -13.61 -12.82 -4.37
N ASP A 5 -14.23 -13.93 -3.99
CA ASP A 5 -13.92 -14.59 -2.71
C ASP A 5 -12.48 -15.12 -2.69
N GLN A 6 -12.01 -15.65 -3.82
CA GLN A 6 -10.63 -16.13 -3.95
C GLN A 6 -9.62 -14.98 -3.80
N ALA A 7 -9.85 -13.86 -4.50
CA ALA A 7 -9.00 -12.68 -4.42
C ALA A 7 -8.97 -12.11 -3.00
N LEU A 8 -10.15 -11.82 -2.43
CA LEU A 8 -10.26 -11.23 -1.09
C LEU A 8 -9.70 -12.14 0.00
N THR A 9 -9.97 -13.46 -0.06
CA THR A 9 -9.43 -14.43 0.91
C THR A 9 -7.91 -14.52 0.83
N THR A 10 -7.36 -14.57 -0.39
CA THR A 10 -5.92 -14.66 -0.62
C THR A 10 -5.21 -13.42 -0.09
N LEU A 11 -5.68 -12.23 -0.47
CA LEU A 11 -5.07 -10.97 -0.06
C LEU A 11 -5.24 -10.72 1.45
N ARG A 12 -6.40 -11.08 2.03
CA ARG A 12 -6.62 -10.97 3.48
C ARG A 12 -5.68 -11.87 4.28
N ARG A 13 -5.49 -13.12 3.85
CA ARG A 13 -4.58 -14.07 4.53
C ARG A 13 -3.13 -13.56 4.56
N ARG A 14 -2.73 -12.75 3.59
CA ARG A 14 -1.40 -12.14 3.51
C ARG A 14 -1.29 -10.78 4.23
N GLY A 15 -2.36 -10.30 4.86
CA GLY A 15 -2.40 -8.98 5.49
C GLY A 15 -2.42 -7.82 4.48
N VAL A 16 -2.61 -8.10 3.18
CA VAL A 16 -2.58 -7.07 2.14
C VAL A 16 -3.75 -6.11 2.30
N LEU A 17 -4.96 -6.59 2.60
CA LEU A 17 -6.12 -5.71 2.74
C LEU A 17 -5.94 -4.70 3.89
N ASP A 18 -5.41 -5.12 5.03
CA ASP A 18 -5.11 -4.23 6.15
C ASP A 18 -4.03 -3.20 5.79
N ALA A 19 -3.02 -3.61 5.03
CA ALA A 19 -2.00 -2.71 4.50
C ALA A 19 -2.56 -1.68 3.52
N LEU A 20 -3.49 -2.06 2.64
CA LEU A 20 -4.18 -1.13 1.73
C LEU A 20 -4.99 -0.09 2.52
N VAL A 21 -5.74 -0.53 3.53
CA VAL A 21 -6.54 0.35 4.40
C VAL A 21 -5.64 1.30 5.19
N TRP A 22 -4.55 0.79 5.77
CA TRP A 22 -3.57 1.64 6.46
C TRP A 22 -2.97 2.68 5.50
N ALA A 23 -2.55 2.27 4.31
CA ALA A 23 -1.92 3.16 3.34
C ALA A 23 -2.87 4.29 2.92
N GLN A 24 -4.15 3.98 2.69
CA GLN A 24 -5.19 4.96 2.43
C GLN A 24 -5.35 5.95 3.59
N ARG A 25 -5.49 5.44 4.82
CA ARG A 25 -5.72 6.27 6.01
C ARG A 25 -4.54 7.20 6.29
N SER A 26 -3.31 6.70 6.22
CA SER A 26 -2.10 7.52 6.40
C SER A 26 -1.96 8.55 5.28
N ALA A 27 -2.12 8.14 4.01
CA ALA A 27 -1.98 9.05 2.87
C ALA A 27 -3.02 10.18 2.93
N TYR A 28 -4.30 9.85 3.10
CA TYR A 28 -5.38 10.84 3.14
C TYR A 28 -5.46 11.60 4.47
N GLY A 29 -4.93 11.04 5.55
CA GLY A 29 -4.66 11.78 6.79
C GLY A 29 -3.69 12.94 6.53
N GLN A 30 -2.60 12.68 5.79
CA GLN A 30 -1.67 13.74 5.40
C GLN A 30 -2.29 14.72 4.40
N VAL A 31 -3.01 14.25 3.36
CA VAL A 31 -3.71 15.14 2.41
C VAL A 31 -4.60 16.14 3.17
N ARG A 32 -5.34 15.66 4.17
CA ARG A 32 -6.23 16.49 4.99
C ARG A 32 -5.46 17.55 5.79
N GLN A 33 -4.32 17.20 6.35
CA GLN A 33 -3.47 18.16 7.10
C GLN A 33 -2.89 19.24 6.18
N ASP A 34 -2.51 18.86 4.97
CA ASP A 34 -1.84 19.73 4.00
C ASP A 34 -2.84 20.52 3.11
N TYR A 35 -4.14 20.19 3.14
CA TYR A 35 -5.16 20.81 2.30
C TYR A 35 -5.52 22.22 2.79
N ASN A 36 -5.28 23.22 1.96
CA ASN A 36 -5.59 24.62 2.23
C ASN A 36 -6.43 25.23 1.09
N PRO A 37 -7.77 25.19 1.17
CA PRO A 37 -8.64 25.76 0.13
C PRO A 37 -8.51 27.28 0.01
N GLU A 38 -8.33 27.99 1.12
CA GLU A 38 -8.13 29.46 1.14
C GLU A 38 -6.80 29.87 0.48
N GLY A 39 -5.79 29.00 0.57
CA GLY A 39 -4.52 29.11 -0.15
C GLY A 39 -4.60 28.71 -1.62
N GLY A 40 -5.78 28.35 -2.14
CA GLY A 40 -6.01 28.02 -3.55
C GLY A 40 -5.90 26.54 -3.89
N HIS A 41 -5.79 25.63 -2.91
CA HIS A 41 -5.81 24.19 -3.20
C HIS A 41 -7.21 23.77 -3.69
N LYS A 42 -7.25 23.16 -4.87
CA LYS A 42 -8.49 22.68 -5.53
C LYS A 42 -8.55 21.15 -5.52
N GLN A 43 -9.66 20.59 -5.99
CA GLN A 43 -9.83 19.14 -6.13
C GLN A 43 -8.69 18.44 -6.90
N SER A 44 -8.11 19.12 -7.89
CA SER A 44 -6.95 18.60 -8.63
C SER A 44 -5.73 18.39 -7.74
N TRP A 45 -5.52 19.25 -6.74
CA TRP A 45 -4.44 19.11 -5.77
C TRP A 45 -4.67 17.89 -4.87
N ILE A 46 -5.90 17.68 -4.37
CA ILE A 46 -6.26 16.50 -3.59
C ILE A 46 -6.02 15.22 -4.40
N GLY A 47 -6.46 15.20 -5.67
CA GLY A 47 -6.26 14.06 -6.55
C GLY A 47 -4.79 13.74 -6.78
N PHE A 48 -3.96 14.74 -7.06
CA PHE A 48 -2.53 14.57 -7.28
C PHE A 48 -1.79 14.17 -6.00
N SER A 49 -1.96 14.92 -4.91
CA SER A 49 -1.27 14.66 -3.63
C SER A 49 -1.71 13.32 -3.03
N GLY A 50 -3.02 13.02 -3.04
CA GLY A 50 -3.53 11.73 -2.57
C GLY A 50 -2.99 10.55 -3.36
N HIS A 51 -2.88 10.67 -4.68
CA HIS A 51 -2.26 9.64 -5.51
C HIS A 51 -0.78 9.42 -5.16
N THR A 52 -0.01 10.50 -5.04
CA THR A 52 1.42 10.44 -4.72
C THR A 52 1.67 9.89 -3.32
N TYR A 53 0.97 10.38 -2.30
CA TYR A 53 1.11 9.87 -0.94
C TYR A 53 0.66 8.42 -0.82
N LEU A 54 -0.41 8.01 -1.52
CA LEU A 54 -0.86 6.63 -1.47
C LEU A 54 0.16 5.68 -2.11
N ILE A 55 0.82 6.07 -3.21
CA ILE A 55 1.93 5.29 -3.77
C ILE A 55 3.05 5.14 -2.76
N ASP A 56 3.47 6.25 -2.13
CA ASP A 56 4.52 6.21 -1.09
C ASP A 56 4.15 5.25 0.04
N ARG A 57 2.93 5.34 0.57
CA ARG A 57 2.48 4.48 1.67
C ARG A 57 2.41 3.02 1.26
N LEU A 58 1.93 2.72 0.06
CA LEU A 58 1.89 1.36 -0.46
C LEU A 58 3.29 0.79 -0.64
N ASP A 59 4.21 1.57 -1.23
CA ASP A 59 5.61 1.15 -1.36
C ASP A 59 6.27 0.95 0.01
N ARG A 60 5.96 1.81 0.98
CA ARG A 60 6.49 1.73 2.35
C ARG A 60 6.02 0.49 3.10
N VAL A 61 4.71 0.27 3.20
CA VAL A 61 4.16 -0.88 3.94
C VAL A 61 4.53 -2.22 3.29
N PHE A 62 4.71 -2.22 1.97
CA PHE A 62 5.13 -3.40 1.21
C PHE A 62 6.65 -3.52 1.04
N GLN A 63 7.44 -2.57 1.54
CA GLN A 63 8.90 -2.53 1.37
C GLN A 63 9.30 -2.71 -0.10
N CYS A 64 8.70 -1.88 -0.96
CA CYS A 64 8.88 -1.82 -2.40
C CYS A 64 9.44 -0.44 -2.81
N GLY A 65 9.88 -0.31 -4.06
CA GLY A 65 10.40 0.96 -4.58
C GLY A 65 11.57 1.46 -3.75
N ASP A 66 11.47 2.69 -3.27
CA ASP A 66 12.49 3.34 -2.43
C ASP A 66 12.62 2.70 -1.04
N TYR A 67 11.66 1.86 -0.63
CA TYR A 67 11.65 1.13 0.64
C TYR A 67 12.06 -0.34 0.50
N ALA A 68 12.55 -0.74 -0.67
CA ALA A 68 13.03 -2.10 -0.89
C ALA A 68 14.37 -2.34 -0.19
N ALA A 69 14.46 -3.40 0.61
CA ALA A 69 15.74 -3.85 1.15
C ALA A 69 16.69 -4.29 0.01
N PRO A 70 17.97 -3.90 0.04
CA PRO A 70 18.96 -4.41 -0.91
C PRO A 70 19.03 -5.94 -0.89
N ARG A 71 19.30 -6.55 -2.04
CA ARG A 71 19.37 -8.01 -2.15
C ARG A 71 20.49 -8.56 -1.27
N GLY A 72 20.15 -9.51 -0.40
CA GLY A 72 21.10 -10.16 0.50
C GLY A 72 21.32 -9.41 1.82
N GLU A 73 20.65 -8.28 2.01
CA GLU A 73 20.62 -7.56 3.29
C GLU A 73 19.36 -7.90 4.08
N GLY A 74 19.36 -7.56 5.36
CA GLY A 74 18.20 -7.70 6.24
C GLY A 74 17.04 -6.77 5.85
N PRO A 75 15.92 -6.81 6.57
CA PRO A 75 14.80 -5.90 6.34
C PRO A 75 15.26 -4.44 6.45
N ILE A 76 14.60 -3.54 5.71
CA ILE A 76 14.97 -2.13 5.72
C ILE A 76 14.82 -1.52 7.13
N GLY A 77 15.67 -0.54 7.42
CA GLY A 77 15.70 0.13 8.72
C GLY A 77 14.33 0.70 9.10
N ARG A 78 13.96 0.52 10.37
CA ARG A 78 12.70 1.07 10.93
C ARG A 78 12.68 2.60 10.88
N ASP A 79 13.83 3.23 11.00
CA ASP A 79 14.04 4.68 10.83
C ASP A 79 13.71 5.13 9.41
N VAL A 80 14.13 4.38 8.39
CA VAL A 80 13.79 4.64 6.98
C VAL A 80 12.28 4.55 6.77
N LEU A 81 11.63 3.51 7.33
CA LEU A 81 10.18 3.36 7.27
C LEU A 81 9.40 4.38 8.08
N ALA A 82 10.00 5.00 9.09
CA ALA A 82 9.36 6.06 9.88
C ALA A 82 9.55 7.46 9.25
N ALA A 83 10.58 7.65 8.41
CA ALA A 83 10.90 8.94 7.84
C ALA A 83 9.78 9.50 6.96
N GLY A 84 9.31 10.72 7.25
CA GLY A 84 8.32 11.43 6.44
C GLY A 84 6.86 11.04 6.70
N ILE A 85 6.59 10.26 7.75
CA ILE A 85 5.22 9.96 8.22
C ILE A 85 5.08 10.29 9.71
N THR A 86 3.84 10.33 10.22
CA THR A 86 3.60 10.59 11.63
C THR A 86 3.99 9.38 12.50
N ASP A 87 4.33 9.62 13.77
CA ASP A 87 4.59 8.53 14.73
C ASP A 87 3.37 7.62 14.90
N GLU A 88 2.16 8.15 14.77
CA GLU A 88 0.93 7.36 14.80
C GLU A 88 0.81 6.44 13.59
N ASP A 89 1.03 6.96 12.38
CA ASP A 89 1.02 6.16 11.16
C ASP A 89 2.08 5.06 11.21
N PHE A 90 3.30 5.39 11.66
CA PHE A 90 4.37 4.40 11.78
C PHE A 90 4.05 3.31 12.80
N ARG A 91 3.48 3.66 13.97
CA ARG A 91 3.09 2.68 14.99
C ARG A 91 1.94 1.78 14.54
N THR A 92 1.04 2.29 13.71
CA THR A 92 -0.12 1.54 13.22
C THR A 92 0.13 0.82 11.90
N MET A 93 1.31 1.02 11.29
CA MET A 93 1.70 0.38 10.04
C MET A 93 1.74 -1.14 10.18
N PRO A 94 0.98 -1.89 9.37
CA PRO A 94 1.02 -3.35 9.36
C PRO A 94 2.42 -3.87 9.04
N HIS A 95 2.83 -4.93 9.74
CA HIS A 95 4.09 -5.61 9.48
C HIS A 95 3.87 -6.81 8.56
N LEU A 96 4.35 -6.70 7.32
CA LEU A 96 4.36 -7.79 6.35
C LEU A 96 5.80 -8.24 6.09
N PRO A 97 6.07 -9.54 5.93
CA PRO A 97 7.37 -10.02 5.47
C PRO A 97 7.72 -9.38 4.13
N ALA A 98 8.96 -8.92 3.97
CA ALA A 98 9.45 -8.37 2.71
C ALA A 98 9.27 -9.40 1.58
N GLY A 99 8.85 -8.93 0.40
CA GLY A 99 8.55 -9.79 -0.75
C GLY A 99 7.18 -10.48 -0.71
N THR A 100 6.37 -10.30 0.35
CA THR A 100 4.96 -10.74 0.35
C THR A 100 4.18 -10.06 -0.79
N VAL A 101 4.47 -8.79 -1.00
CA VAL A 101 3.97 -7.99 -2.11
C VAL A 101 5.19 -7.49 -2.88
N VAL A 102 5.12 -7.49 -4.21
CA VAL A 102 6.16 -6.94 -5.07
C VAL A 102 5.58 -5.83 -5.93
N ARG A 103 6.38 -4.80 -6.19
CA ARG A 103 6.06 -3.78 -7.19
C ARG A 103 5.91 -4.44 -8.56
N HIS A 104 4.78 -4.21 -9.22
CA HIS A 104 4.46 -4.80 -10.51
C HIS A 104 3.62 -3.83 -11.36
N ASP A 105 4.30 -2.78 -11.82
CA ASP A 105 3.72 -1.76 -12.69
C ASP A 105 3.29 -2.36 -14.03
N PHE A 106 2.25 -1.78 -14.63
CA PHE A 106 1.73 -2.22 -15.92
C PHE A 106 1.60 -1.03 -16.86
N ASN A 107 2.36 -1.03 -17.96
CA ASN A 107 2.38 0.06 -18.95
C ASN A 107 2.49 1.46 -18.30
N GLY A 108 3.40 1.61 -17.35
CA GLY A 108 3.65 2.86 -16.62
C GLY A 108 2.58 3.24 -15.58
N SER A 109 1.56 2.41 -15.37
CA SER A 109 0.63 2.57 -14.24
C SER A 109 1.22 1.91 -13.00
N PRO A 110 1.28 2.63 -11.86
CA PRO A 110 1.65 2.07 -10.57
C PRO A 110 0.83 0.82 -10.23
N GLY A 111 1.52 -0.25 -9.85
CA GLY A 111 0.92 -1.52 -9.53
C GLY A 111 1.74 -2.36 -8.57
N TRP A 112 1.05 -3.27 -7.90
CA TRP A 112 1.64 -4.25 -6.98
C TRP A 112 1.01 -5.61 -7.23
N SER A 113 1.69 -6.66 -6.80
CA SER A 113 1.14 -8.00 -6.89
C SER A 113 1.53 -8.91 -5.74
N ALA A 114 0.64 -9.84 -5.42
CA ALA A 114 0.82 -10.86 -4.40
C ALA A 114 0.00 -12.10 -4.76
N ASP A 115 0.59 -13.29 -4.61
CA ASP A 115 -0.07 -14.59 -4.83
C ASP A 115 -0.88 -14.66 -6.15
N GLY A 116 -0.32 -14.14 -7.24
CA GLY A 116 -0.95 -14.19 -8.57
C GLY A 116 -1.96 -13.06 -8.85
N TRP A 117 -2.31 -12.23 -7.88
CA TRP A 117 -3.16 -11.05 -8.10
C TRP A 117 -2.31 -9.80 -8.29
N ARG A 118 -2.54 -9.06 -9.38
CA ARG A 118 -2.00 -7.70 -9.55
C ARG A 118 -3.12 -6.69 -9.29
N TRP A 119 -2.82 -5.55 -8.69
CA TRP A 119 -3.75 -4.42 -8.66
C TRP A 119 -3.05 -3.14 -9.10
N LEU A 120 -3.80 -2.27 -9.79
CA LEU A 120 -3.32 -0.97 -10.24
C LEU A 120 -4.13 0.15 -9.60
N LEU A 121 -3.46 1.25 -9.28
CA LEU A 121 -4.11 2.39 -8.62
C LEU A 121 -4.90 3.26 -9.60
N THR A 122 -6.09 3.72 -9.22
CA THR A 122 -6.84 4.74 -9.97
C THR A 122 -7.53 5.73 -9.04
N SER A 123 -7.42 7.02 -9.34
CA SER A 123 -8.26 8.04 -8.70
C SER A 123 -9.59 8.15 -9.45
N TYR A 124 -10.64 8.55 -8.74
CA TYR A 124 -11.94 8.87 -9.33
C TYR A 124 -12.63 9.99 -8.52
N ARG A 125 -13.80 10.45 -8.97
CA ARG A 125 -14.60 11.44 -8.25
C ARG A 125 -15.33 10.77 -7.09
N PHE A 126 -15.23 11.34 -5.89
CA PHE A 126 -15.90 10.81 -4.69
C PHE A 126 -17.39 10.52 -4.94
N GLY A 127 -17.87 9.37 -4.47
CA GLY A 127 -19.25 8.90 -4.66
C GLY A 127 -19.57 8.36 -6.06
N GLU A 128 -18.60 8.36 -6.99
CA GLU A 128 -18.81 7.95 -8.39
C GLU A 128 -18.08 6.66 -8.76
N VAL A 129 -17.71 5.81 -7.79
CA VAL A 129 -16.95 4.58 -8.05
C VAL A 129 -17.63 3.66 -9.08
N HIS A 130 -18.96 3.55 -9.07
CA HIS A 130 -19.73 2.75 -10.03
C HIS A 130 -19.94 3.45 -11.39
N ARG A 131 -19.60 4.73 -11.50
CA ARG A 131 -19.75 5.54 -12.72
C ARG A 131 -18.45 5.73 -13.49
N ILE A 132 -17.37 5.09 -13.05
CA ILE A 132 -16.07 5.15 -13.74
C ILE A 132 -16.23 4.73 -15.21
N ARG A 133 -15.79 5.59 -16.13
CA ARG A 133 -15.88 5.38 -17.58
C ARG A 133 -14.56 4.82 -18.13
N TRP A 134 -14.38 3.50 -18.07
CA TRP A 134 -13.13 2.87 -18.56
C TRP A 134 -12.75 3.21 -19.99
N PRO A 135 -13.68 3.39 -20.96
CA PRO A 135 -13.33 3.82 -22.31
C PRO A 135 -12.62 5.18 -22.39
N GLU A 136 -12.85 6.07 -21.42
CA GLU A 136 -12.27 7.41 -21.36
C GLU A 136 -10.93 7.41 -20.60
N HIS A 137 -10.62 6.34 -19.86
CA HIS A 137 -9.34 6.20 -19.17
C HIS A 137 -8.19 5.87 -20.12
N ARG A 138 -6.96 5.95 -19.60
CA ARG A 138 -5.73 5.61 -20.33
C ARG A 138 -5.78 4.16 -20.86
N LYS A 139 -5.10 3.92 -21.99
CA LYS A 139 -5.00 2.61 -22.68
C LYS A 139 -4.71 1.45 -21.72
N THR A 140 -3.85 1.65 -20.72
CA THR A 140 -3.56 0.65 -19.68
C THR A 140 -4.81 0.20 -18.93
N LYS A 141 -5.64 1.12 -18.46
CA LYS A 141 -6.88 0.81 -17.73
C LYS A 141 -7.94 0.22 -18.65
N GLN A 142 -8.00 0.67 -19.91
CA GLN A 142 -8.85 0.05 -20.94
C GLN A 142 -8.48 -1.42 -21.15
N LEU A 143 -7.18 -1.75 -21.22
CA LEU A 143 -6.70 -3.13 -21.35
C LEU A 143 -7.08 -3.98 -20.13
N VAL A 144 -6.99 -3.43 -18.92
CA VAL A 144 -7.40 -4.13 -17.69
C VAL A 144 -8.91 -4.38 -17.67
N ALA A 145 -9.73 -3.38 -18.00
CA ALA A 145 -11.19 -3.51 -18.06
C ALA A 145 -11.67 -4.50 -19.12
N ARG A 146 -10.86 -4.73 -20.17
CA ARG A 146 -11.13 -5.71 -21.23
C ARG A 146 -10.62 -7.13 -20.92
N GLN A 147 -9.96 -7.35 -19.78
CA GLN A 147 -9.52 -8.68 -19.44
C GLN A 147 -10.72 -9.61 -19.28
N PRO A 148 -10.65 -10.84 -19.83
CA PRO A 148 -11.73 -11.81 -19.69
C PRO A 148 -11.95 -12.12 -18.21
N HIS A 149 -13.20 -12.21 -17.81
CA HIS A 149 -13.63 -12.63 -16.49
C HIS A 149 -14.64 -13.75 -16.65
N ASP A 150 -14.75 -14.58 -15.62
CA ASP A 150 -15.73 -15.66 -15.62
C ASP A 150 -17.10 -15.08 -15.25
N ASP A 151 -17.94 -14.88 -16.27
CA ASP A 151 -19.32 -14.42 -16.11
C ASP A 151 -20.27 -15.54 -15.64
N GLY A 152 -19.74 -16.73 -15.30
CA GLY A 152 -20.56 -17.91 -15.02
C GLY A 152 -21.20 -18.52 -16.27
N GLY A 153 -20.68 -18.19 -17.46
CA GLY A 153 -21.09 -18.79 -18.72
C GLY A 153 -20.66 -20.26 -18.82
N LEU A 154 -21.42 -21.07 -19.57
CA LEU A 154 -21.18 -22.52 -19.76
C LEU A 154 -19.82 -22.87 -20.38
N PHE A 155 -19.07 -21.88 -20.90
CA PHE A 155 -17.75 -22.08 -21.49
C PHE A 155 -16.76 -21.06 -20.90
N PRO A 156 -15.75 -21.50 -20.13
CA PRO A 156 -14.73 -20.60 -19.61
C PRO A 156 -13.87 -20.07 -20.76
N LEU A 157 -13.92 -18.74 -20.98
CA LEU A 157 -13.16 -18.01 -22.01
C LEU A 157 -11.63 -18.10 -21.82
N THR A 158 -11.15 -18.62 -20.69
CA THR A 158 -9.73 -18.82 -20.39
C THR A 158 -9.01 -19.77 -21.36
N THR A 159 -9.74 -20.51 -22.20
CA THR A 159 -9.17 -21.43 -23.19
C THR A 159 -8.77 -20.78 -24.51
N LEU A 160 -9.15 -19.52 -24.78
CA LEU A 160 -8.88 -18.85 -26.07
C LEU A 160 -7.64 -17.95 -26.08
N THR A 161 -7.01 -17.71 -24.93
CA THR A 161 -5.79 -16.90 -24.83
C THR A 161 -4.58 -17.77 -24.54
N THR A 162 -3.67 -17.88 -25.50
CA THR A 162 -2.40 -18.64 -25.41
C THR A 162 -1.36 -18.05 -24.45
N VAL A 163 -1.65 -16.88 -23.85
CA VAL A 163 -0.79 -16.25 -22.84
C VAL A 163 -1.64 -16.02 -21.58
N PRO A 164 -1.29 -16.59 -20.43
CA PRO A 164 -1.97 -16.29 -19.18
C PRO A 164 -1.72 -14.83 -18.80
N VAL A 165 -2.74 -13.99 -18.99
CA VAL A 165 -2.72 -12.61 -18.49
C VAL A 165 -3.00 -12.67 -16.99
N GLN A 166 -2.04 -12.24 -16.18
CA GLN A 166 -2.21 -12.19 -14.73
C GLN A 166 -3.49 -11.39 -14.38
N PRO A 167 -4.41 -11.96 -13.56
CA PRO A 167 -5.61 -11.26 -13.14
C PRO A 167 -5.25 -9.91 -12.50
N THR A 168 -5.78 -8.85 -13.10
CA THR A 168 -5.50 -7.48 -12.68
C THR A 168 -6.77 -6.84 -12.12
N LEU A 169 -6.68 -6.41 -10.87
CA LEU A 169 -7.68 -5.66 -10.13
C LEU A 169 -7.40 -4.16 -10.23
N ILE A 170 -8.38 -3.36 -9.84
CA ILE A 170 -8.23 -1.92 -9.66
C ILE A 170 -8.41 -1.60 -8.19
N LEU A 171 -7.44 -0.85 -7.63
CA LEU A 171 -7.57 -0.17 -6.36
C LEU A 171 -7.99 1.26 -6.65
N ALA A 172 -9.26 1.57 -6.40
CA ALA A 172 -9.85 2.87 -6.65
C ALA A 172 -9.87 3.69 -5.36
N HIS A 173 -9.41 4.94 -5.42
CA HIS A 173 -9.37 5.84 -4.27
C HIS A 173 -9.93 7.22 -4.60
N ALA A 174 -10.59 7.84 -3.63
CA ALA A 174 -11.12 9.20 -3.72
C ALA A 174 -11.17 9.88 -2.35
N MET A 175 -11.31 11.21 -2.35
CA MET A 175 -11.64 12.01 -1.17
C MET A 175 -12.57 13.14 -1.60
N ASP A 176 -13.56 13.42 -0.74
CA ASP A 176 -14.42 14.57 -0.83
C ASP A 176 -13.70 15.82 -0.28
N PRO A 177 -13.53 16.89 -1.08
CA PRO A 177 -12.88 18.12 -0.63
C PRO A 177 -13.64 18.83 0.49
N GLU A 178 -14.96 18.66 0.59
CA GLU A 178 -15.80 19.41 1.54
C GLU A 178 -15.88 18.69 2.89
N THR A 179 -16.18 17.39 2.87
CA THR A 179 -16.36 16.58 4.10
C THR A 179 -15.07 15.94 4.58
N VAL A 180 -14.01 15.95 3.77
CA VAL A 180 -12.73 15.23 3.98
C VAL A 180 -12.89 13.73 4.19
N GLU A 181 -14.05 13.16 3.80
CA GLU A 181 -14.28 11.73 3.74
C GLU A 181 -13.49 11.12 2.59
N SER A 182 -13.05 9.87 2.76
CA SER A 182 -12.26 9.16 1.77
C SER A 182 -12.89 7.82 1.45
N GLU A 183 -12.71 7.35 0.23
CA GLU A 183 -13.18 6.07 -0.25
C GLU A 183 -12.01 5.21 -0.74
N LEU A 184 -12.07 3.90 -0.49
CA LEU A 184 -11.13 2.93 -1.01
C LEU A 184 -11.87 1.66 -1.42
N PHE A 185 -11.80 1.37 -2.72
CA PHE A 185 -12.43 0.20 -3.30
C PHE A 185 -11.41 -0.69 -3.99
N LEU A 186 -11.59 -2.00 -3.88
CA LEU A 186 -10.82 -2.99 -4.63
C LEU A 186 -11.78 -3.84 -5.47
N GLY A 187 -11.50 -3.99 -6.75
CA GLY A 187 -12.44 -4.69 -7.63
C GLY A 187 -11.88 -5.17 -8.95
N ARG A 188 -12.68 -5.99 -9.62
CA ARG A 188 -12.48 -6.39 -11.01
C ARG A 188 -13.28 -5.44 -11.91
N SER A 189 -12.59 -4.63 -12.69
CA SER A 189 -13.21 -3.70 -13.64
C SER A 189 -13.90 -4.44 -14.78
N ARG A 190 -15.04 -3.93 -15.24
CA ARG A 190 -15.79 -4.39 -16.41
C ARG A 190 -15.70 -3.35 -17.52
N TRP A 191 -15.29 -3.74 -18.72
CA TRP A 191 -15.37 -2.86 -19.89
C TRP A 191 -16.82 -2.40 -20.13
N ASN A 192 -17.06 -1.08 -20.04
CA ASN A 192 -18.42 -0.50 -20.03
C ASN A 192 -18.63 0.59 -21.11
N PRO A 193 -18.50 0.26 -22.41
CA PRO A 193 -18.81 1.20 -23.49
C PRO A 193 -20.31 1.52 -23.60
N ASP A 194 -21.13 0.66 -23.00
CA ASP A 194 -22.57 0.80 -22.81
C ASP A 194 -22.93 1.89 -21.77
N GLY A 195 -21.94 2.35 -21.01
CA GLY A 195 -22.16 3.25 -19.89
C GLY A 195 -22.81 2.59 -18.67
N GLY A 196 -22.85 1.26 -18.61
CA GLY A 196 -23.32 0.51 -17.44
C GLY A 196 -22.30 0.50 -16.29
N ASP A 197 -22.50 -0.40 -15.33
CA ASP A 197 -21.63 -0.54 -14.14
C ASP A 197 -20.16 -0.73 -14.55
N ALA A 198 -19.27 -0.08 -13.82
CA ALA A 198 -17.83 -0.12 -14.06
C ALA A 198 -17.17 -1.42 -13.57
N TRP A 199 -17.90 -2.27 -12.84
CA TRP A 199 -17.33 -3.40 -12.12
C TRP A 199 -18.04 -4.71 -12.46
N VAL A 200 -17.26 -5.79 -12.46
CA VAL A 200 -17.76 -7.17 -12.35
C VAL A 200 -18.11 -7.44 -10.89
N TRP A 201 -17.20 -7.02 -10.01
CA TRP A 201 -17.39 -6.94 -8.57
C TRP A 201 -16.49 -5.84 -8.00
N CYS A 202 -16.94 -5.24 -6.91
CA CYS A 202 -16.25 -4.15 -6.22
C CYS A 202 -16.47 -4.29 -4.71
N GLU A 203 -15.41 -4.13 -3.93
CA GLU A 203 -15.42 -4.25 -2.48
C GLU A 203 -15.01 -2.92 -1.83
N ASP A 204 -15.84 -2.39 -0.94
CA ASP A 204 -15.47 -1.26 -0.07
C ASP A 204 -14.56 -1.77 1.05
N LEU A 205 -13.31 -1.33 1.04
CA LEU A 205 -12.32 -1.74 2.03
C LEU A 205 -12.39 -0.91 3.32
N LEU A 206 -13.00 0.28 3.30
CA LEU A 206 -13.13 1.14 4.48
C LEU A 206 -14.41 0.82 5.28
N ALA A 207 -15.43 0.25 4.64
CA ALA A 207 -16.64 -0.24 5.32
C ALA A 207 -16.39 -1.51 6.15
N GLN A 208 -15.29 -2.23 5.92
CA GLN A 208 -14.96 -3.42 6.71
C GLN A 208 -14.39 -3.01 8.09
N PRO A 209 -14.84 -3.64 9.19
CA PRO A 209 -14.20 -3.41 10.49
C PRO A 209 -12.73 -3.83 10.39
N PRO A 210 -11.79 -3.07 10.99
CA PRO A 210 -10.38 -3.42 10.95
C PRO A 210 -10.20 -4.84 11.50
N ALA A 211 -9.50 -5.70 10.76
CA ALA A 211 -9.17 -7.02 11.27
C ALA A 211 -8.36 -6.84 12.56
N ARG A 212 -8.74 -7.51 13.65
CA ARG A 212 -7.87 -7.61 14.83
C ARG A 212 -6.65 -8.40 14.37
N THR A 213 -5.56 -7.71 14.08
CA THR A 213 -4.26 -8.33 13.92
C THR A 213 -3.96 -9.04 15.25
N THR A 214 -3.98 -10.38 15.23
CA THR A 214 -3.32 -11.15 16.27
C THR A 214 -1.85 -10.88 16.10
N TRP A 215 -1.34 -9.95 16.92
CA TRP A 215 0.08 -9.79 17.15
C TRP A 215 0.62 -11.14 17.56
N SER A 216 1.34 -11.82 16.67
CA SER A 216 2.37 -12.74 17.12
C SER A 216 3.48 -11.86 17.62
N GLU A 217 3.60 -11.73 18.95
CA GLU A 217 4.79 -11.15 19.55
C GLU A 217 6.01 -11.76 18.85
N PRO A 218 7.00 -10.95 18.43
CA PRO A 218 8.29 -11.51 18.10
C PRO A 218 8.74 -12.30 19.32
N HIS A 219 8.94 -13.61 19.16
CA HIS A 219 9.55 -14.45 20.18
C HIS A 219 10.88 -13.79 20.56
N LEU A 220 10.88 -13.06 21.68
CA LEU A 220 12.10 -12.71 22.37
C LEU A 220 12.81 -14.05 22.63
N PRO A 221 14.08 -14.24 22.21
CA PRO A 221 14.87 -15.32 22.75
C PRO A 221 15.13 -15.00 24.23
N ILE A 222 14.20 -15.38 25.10
CA ILE A 222 14.47 -15.45 26.54
C ILE A 222 15.10 -16.82 26.79
N ALA A 223 16.40 -16.92 26.51
CA ALA A 223 17.24 -17.71 27.39
C ALA A 223 17.60 -16.78 28.54
N ALA A 224 17.09 -17.09 29.74
CA ALA A 224 17.59 -16.46 30.96
C ALA A 224 19.10 -16.65 30.99
N ALA A 225 19.85 -15.56 30.96
CA ALA A 225 21.27 -15.61 31.26
C ALA A 225 21.43 -16.14 32.68
N ASP A 226 22.15 -17.25 32.82
CA ASP A 226 22.53 -17.85 34.09
C ASP A 226 23.28 -16.80 34.93
N PRO A 227 22.83 -16.45 36.15
CA PRO A 227 23.39 -15.36 36.96
C PRO A 227 24.76 -15.69 37.58
N THR A 228 25.51 -16.67 37.04
CA THR A 228 26.75 -17.19 37.65
C THR A 228 28.04 -16.82 36.90
N VAL A 229 27.99 -15.91 35.93
CA VAL A 229 29.21 -15.39 35.29
C VAL A 229 29.70 -14.14 36.03
N PRO A 230 30.93 -14.11 36.56
CA PRO A 230 31.50 -12.90 37.17
C PRO A 230 31.67 -11.79 36.13
N ASP A 231 31.27 -10.57 36.48
CA ASP A 231 31.45 -9.37 35.65
C ASP A 231 32.93 -9.16 35.31
N ALA A 232 33.19 -8.79 34.05
CA ALA A 232 34.53 -8.49 33.57
C ALA A 232 34.98 -7.09 34.04
N ASP A 233 36.22 -7.00 34.55
CA ASP A 233 36.83 -5.73 34.95
C ASP A 233 37.11 -4.84 33.72
N VAL A 234 36.30 -3.80 33.54
CA VAL A 234 36.52 -2.77 32.50
C VAL A 234 37.31 -1.61 33.09
N ALA A 235 38.59 -1.51 32.73
CA ALA A 235 39.40 -0.34 33.04
C ALA A 235 39.06 0.83 32.12
N LEU A 236 38.40 1.86 32.65
CA LEU A 236 38.14 3.10 31.92
C LEU A 236 39.44 3.90 31.73
N ARG A 237 39.82 4.14 30.47
CA ARG A 237 40.96 4.97 30.10
C ARG A 237 40.64 6.43 30.40
N ARG A 238 41.33 7.02 31.39
CA ARG A 238 41.22 8.44 31.74
C ARG A 238 41.66 9.29 30.54
N ALA A 239 40.77 10.13 30.02
CA ALA A 239 41.12 11.12 29.02
C ALA A 239 42.04 12.18 29.64
N VAL A 240 43.26 12.28 29.13
CA VAL A 240 44.21 13.35 29.45
C VAL A 240 44.20 14.31 28.26
N GLY A 241 43.90 15.58 28.53
CA GLY A 241 44.18 16.70 27.62
C GLY A 241 42.94 17.40 27.09
N GLY A 242 42.50 18.45 27.79
CA GLY A 242 41.57 19.43 27.24
C GLY A 242 42.23 20.28 26.13
N PRO A 243 41.44 20.86 25.20
CA PRO A 243 41.96 21.64 24.09
C PRO A 243 42.55 22.97 24.58
N ARG A 244 43.80 23.24 24.18
CA ARG A 244 44.47 24.54 24.33
C ARG A 244 44.00 25.44 23.19
N ALA A 245 43.53 26.64 23.51
CA ALA A 245 43.21 27.68 22.54
C ALA A 245 44.47 28.09 21.76
N ILE A 246 44.35 28.23 20.43
CA ILE A 246 45.39 28.77 19.55
C ILE A 246 45.01 30.22 19.24
N GLY A 247 45.82 31.14 19.73
CA GLY A 247 45.71 32.57 19.51
C GLY A 247 46.65 33.31 20.44
N ASP A 248 47.94 33.30 20.12
CA ASP A 248 48.94 34.30 20.54
C ASP A 248 50.27 34.03 19.81
N ALA A 249 50.47 34.73 18.69
CA ALA A 249 51.71 35.31 18.15
C ALA A 249 51.48 35.80 16.71
#